data_AF-A0A371MRI5-F1
#
_entry.id   AF-A0A371MRI5-F1
#
_cell.length_a   1.000
_cell.length_b   1.000
_cell.length_c   1.000
_cell.angle_alpha   90.00
_cell.angle_beta   90.00
_cell.angle_gamma   90.00
#
_symmetry.space_group_name_H-M   'P 1'
#
loop_
_entity.id
_entity.type
_entity.pdbx_description
1 polymer ?
#
loop_
_entity_poly.entity_id
_entity_poly.type
_entity_poly.pdbx_seq_one_letter_code
_entity_poly.pdbx_strand_id
1 'polypeptide(L)'
;MTVFVETDFLLAVAKDDDWLQERAEAVLAEQDVVTSPFSYLEILLVFDREEYDYVRLFANLLEVVPVSSDEERQIVLKAVGYYEDGMT
;
A
#
# COMPACT_ATOMS: atom_id res chain seq x y z
N MET A 1 -2.61 -19.41 5.01
CA MET A 1 -2.16 -19.54 3.59
C MET A 1 -2.02 -18.12 3.13
N THR A 2 -0.90 -17.74 2.52
CA THR A 2 -0.73 -16.35 2.10
C THR A 2 -1.66 -16.03 0.93
N VAL A 3 -2.42 -14.93 1.03
CA VAL A 3 -3.36 -14.49 0.01
C VAL A 3 -2.79 -13.26 -0.71
N PHE A 4 -2.94 -13.23 -2.03
CA PHE A 4 -2.59 -12.05 -2.82
C PHE A 4 -3.76 -11.06 -2.80
N VAL A 5 -3.48 -9.79 -2.51
CA VAL A 5 -4.48 -8.70 -2.46
C VAL A 5 -4.16 -7.60 -3.45
N GLU A 6 -5.20 -6.95 -3.97
CA GLU A 6 -5.11 -5.90 -5.00
C GLU A 6 -5.18 -4.49 -4.38
N THR A 7 -5.04 -3.46 -5.22
CA THR A 7 -5.01 -2.04 -4.82
C THR A 7 -6.20 -1.62 -3.97
N ASP A 8 -7.40 -2.14 -4.24
CA ASP A 8 -8.62 -1.83 -3.47
C ASP A 8 -8.51 -2.23 -2.00
N PHE A 9 -7.85 -3.34 -1.71
CA PHE A 9 -7.53 -3.77 -0.36
C PHE A 9 -6.59 -2.78 0.33
N LEU A 10 -5.55 -2.30 -0.37
CA LEU A 10 -4.63 -1.32 0.20
C LEU A 10 -5.35 0.01 0.47
N LEU A 11 -6.24 0.44 -0.42
CA LEU A 11 -7.08 1.63 -0.22
C LEU A 11 -7.98 1.46 1.01
N ALA A 12 -8.59 0.29 1.18
CA ALA A 12 -9.44 -0.03 2.33
C ALA A 12 -8.67 -0.03 3.66
N VAL A 13 -7.39 -0.38 3.65
CA VAL A 13 -6.51 -0.31 4.83
C VAL A 13 -6.02 1.12 5.07
N ALA A 14 -5.77 1.89 4.01
CA ALA A 14 -5.17 3.22 4.08
C ALA A 14 -6.15 4.34 4.47
N LYS A 15 -7.43 4.21 4.10
CA LYS A 15 -8.43 5.28 4.27
C LYS A 15 -9.33 4.99 5.46
N ASP A 16 -9.54 6.00 6.30
CA ASP A 16 -10.35 5.90 7.52
C ASP A 16 -11.87 5.73 7.27
N ASP A 17 -12.37 5.97 6.05
CA ASP A 17 -13.81 5.91 5.71
C ASP A 17 -14.05 5.11 4.41
N ASP A 18 -13.38 3.97 4.28
CA ASP A 18 -13.57 3.07 3.14
C ASP A 18 -14.64 2.01 3.41
N TRP A 19 -15.55 1.83 2.46
CA TRP A 19 -16.65 0.84 2.56
C TRP A 19 -16.19 -0.64 2.62
N LEU A 20 -14.92 -0.93 2.35
CA LEU A 20 -14.32 -2.26 2.45
C LEU A 20 -13.45 -2.44 3.70
N GLN A 21 -13.25 -1.41 4.52
CA GLN A 21 -12.34 -1.43 5.68
C GLN A 21 -12.58 -2.62 6.60
N GLU A 22 -13.83 -2.84 7.06
CA GLU A 22 -14.17 -3.97 7.94
C GLU A 22 -13.81 -5.33 7.32
N ARG A 23 -13.94 -5.46 6.00
CA ARG A 23 -13.58 -6.70 5.28
C ARG A 23 -12.08 -6.87 5.19
N ALA A 24 -11.34 -5.79 4.94
CA ALA A 24 -9.89 -5.82 4.89
C ALA A 24 -9.29 -6.18 6.26
N GLU A 25 -9.80 -5.59 7.34
CA GLU A 25 -9.42 -5.91 8.72
C GLU A 25 -9.69 -7.37 9.08
N ALA A 26 -10.86 -7.91 8.70
CA ALA A 26 -11.18 -9.32 8.91
C ALA A 26 -10.18 -10.25 8.20
N VAL A 27 -9.77 -9.92 6.97
CA VAL A 27 -8.76 -10.69 6.24
C VAL A 27 -7.38 -10.58 6.92
N LEU A 28 -6.95 -9.39 7.32
CA LEU A 28 -5.68 -9.18 8.02
C LEU A 28 -5.61 -9.92 9.36
N ALA A 29 -6.75 -10.11 10.03
CA ALA A 29 -6.83 -10.87 11.28
C ALA A 29 -6.70 -12.40 11.08
N GLU A 30 -7.04 -12.90 9.89
CA GLU A 30 -7.18 -14.34 9.62
C GLU A 30 -6.11 -14.90 8.68
N GLN A 31 -5.52 -14.06 7.82
CA GLN A 31 -4.63 -14.48 6.75
C GLN A 31 -3.39 -13.60 6.67
N ASP A 32 -2.26 -14.22 6.37
CA ASP A 32 -1.10 -13.48 5.85
C ASP A 32 -1.45 -12.95 4.45
N VAL A 33 -1.12 -11.70 4.17
CA VAL A 33 -1.37 -11.07 2.87
C VAL A 33 -0.06 -10.65 2.21
N VAL A 34 -0.04 -10.67 0.89
CA VAL A 34 1.00 -10.06 0.07
C VAL A 34 0.38 -9.33 -1.11
N THR A 35 1.10 -8.37 -1.67
CA THR A 35 0.67 -7.67 -2.88
C THR A 35 1.85 -7.44 -3.83
N SER A 36 1.62 -6.73 -4.93
CA SER A 36 2.64 -6.36 -5.90
C SER A 36 3.12 -4.91 -5.70
N PRO A 37 4.35 -4.57 -6.13
CA PRO A 37 4.78 -3.17 -6.24
C PRO A 37 3.87 -2.32 -7.13
N PHE A 38 3.17 -2.92 -8.10
CA PHE A 38 2.25 -2.20 -8.98
C PHE A 38 0.99 -1.75 -8.24
N SER A 39 0.50 -2.53 -7.28
CA SER A 39 -0.64 -2.14 -6.44
C SER A 39 -0.29 -0.91 -5.59
N TYR A 40 0.95 -0.81 -5.12
CA TYR A 40 1.48 0.40 -4.48
C TYR A 40 1.63 1.59 -5.45
N LEU A 41 2.10 1.35 -6.68
CA LEU A 41 2.19 2.37 -7.72
C LEU A 41 0.81 2.99 -8.02
N GLU A 42 -0.24 2.18 -8.06
CA GLU A 42 -1.60 2.66 -8.33
C GLU A 42 -2.11 3.62 -7.23
N ILE A 43 -1.72 3.44 -5.97
CA ILE A 43 -2.08 4.39 -4.90
C ILE A 43 -1.54 5.79 -5.19
N LEU A 44 -0.33 5.90 -5.74
CA LEU A 44 0.26 7.19 -6.16
C LEU A 44 -0.52 7.87 -7.28
N LEU A 45 -1.35 7.12 -8.01
CA LEU A 45 -2.19 7.63 -9.10
C LEU A 45 -3.62 7.95 -8.64
N VAL A 46 -4.10 7.29 -7.58
CA VAL A 46 -5.48 7.46 -7.07
C VAL A 46 -5.58 8.56 -6.02
N PHE A 47 -4.59 8.68 -5.12
CA PHE A 47 -4.60 9.69 -4.08
C PHE A 47 -4.14 11.06 -4.58
N ASP A 48 -4.69 12.11 -3.98
CA ASP A 48 -4.21 13.47 -4.21
C ASP A 48 -2.86 13.67 -3.50
N ARG A 49 -1.91 14.28 -4.23
CA ARG A 49 -0.52 14.47 -3.81
C ARG A 49 -0.39 15.26 -2.51
N GLU A 50 -1.34 16.16 -2.27
CA GLU A 50 -1.31 17.11 -1.15
C GLU A 50 -2.03 16.57 0.10
N GLU A 51 -2.69 15.42 0.01
CA GLU A 51 -3.54 14.90 1.09
C GLU A 51 -2.77 14.02 2.08
N TYR A 52 -1.69 13.36 1.63
CA TYR A 52 -0.97 12.36 2.41
C TYR A 52 0.54 12.59 2.43
N ASP A 53 1.17 12.25 3.55
CA ASP A 53 2.60 11.99 3.58
C ASP A 53 2.85 10.58 3.02
N TYR A 54 3.16 10.51 1.73
CA TYR A 54 3.26 9.23 1.03
C TYR A 54 4.39 8.34 1.54
N VAL A 55 5.53 8.91 1.95
CA VAL A 55 6.64 8.11 2.50
C VAL A 55 6.21 7.43 3.80
N ARG A 56 5.57 8.16 4.71
CA ARG A 56 5.04 7.57 5.96
C ARG A 56 3.91 6.58 5.69
N LEU A 57 2.98 6.92 4.80
CA LEU A 57 1.87 6.05 4.42
C LEU A 57 2.38 4.71 3.86
N PHE A 58 3.30 4.76 2.90
CA PHE A 58 3.81 3.56 2.23
C PHE A 58 4.69 2.74 3.17
N ALA A 59 5.49 3.38 4.04
CA ALA A 59 6.25 2.68 5.06
C ALA A 59 5.33 1.91 6.01
N ASN A 60 4.23 2.51 6.47
CA ASN A 60 3.26 1.84 7.34
C ASN A 60 2.52 0.72 6.61
N LEU A 61 2.05 0.98 5.37
CA LEU A 61 1.35 -0.02 4.57
C LEU A 61 2.24 -1.24 4.28
N LEU A 62 3.53 -1.06 3.99
CA LEU A 62 4.44 -2.17 3.72
C LEU A 62 4.67 -3.10 4.92
N GLU A 63 4.43 -2.62 6.14
CA GLU A 63 4.48 -3.46 7.34
C GLU A 63 3.18 -4.28 7.54
N VAL A 64 2.05 -3.81 6.99
CA VAL A 64 0.74 -4.47 7.10
C VAL A 64 0.45 -5.36 5.90
N VAL A 65 0.76 -4.88 4.69
CA VAL A 65 0.54 -5.55 3.40
C VAL A 65 1.88 -5.58 2.65
N PRO A 66 2.75 -6.55 2.95
CA PRO A 66 4.08 -6.62 2.35
C PRO A 66 4.02 -6.98 0.85
N VAL A 67 5.13 -6.73 0.17
CA VAL A 67 5.42 -7.28 -1.16
C VAL A 67 6.25 -8.56 -1.03
N SER A 68 6.46 -9.28 -2.14
CA SER A 68 6.97 -10.66 -2.11
C SER A 68 8.46 -10.77 -1.78
N SER A 69 9.21 -9.67 -1.80
CA SER A 69 10.64 -9.65 -1.47
C SER A 69 11.13 -8.31 -0.90
N ASP A 70 12.28 -8.35 -0.22
CA ASP A 70 12.96 -7.13 0.25
C ASP A 70 13.39 -6.23 -0.91
N GLU A 71 13.75 -6.80 -2.06
CA GLU A 71 14.10 -6.02 -3.26
C GLU A 71 12.89 -5.21 -3.74
N GLU A 72 11.73 -5.84 -3.85
CA GLU A 72 10.46 -5.18 -4.17
C GLU A 72 10.10 -4.11 -3.14
N ARG A 73 10.31 -4.39 -1.84
CA ARG A 73 10.08 -3.41 -0.76
C ARG A 73 10.95 -2.17 -0.96
N GLN A 74 12.22 -2.36 -1.32
CA GLN A 74 13.12 -1.24 -1.61
C GLN A 74 12.72 -0.48 -2.88
N ILE A 75 12.19 -1.16 -3.89
CA ILE A 75 11.68 -0.51 -5.11
C ILE A 75 10.51 0.40 -4.76
N VAL A 76 9.53 -0.07 -3.98
CA VAL A 76 8.37 0.73 -3.55
C VAL A 76 8.81 1.96 -2.76
N LEU A 77 9.70 1.79 -1.77
CA LEU A 77 10.19 2.91 -0.95
C LEU A 77 10.99 3.95 -1.76
N LYS A 78 11.78 3.53 -2.75
CA LYS A 78 12.48 4.45 -3.64
C LYS A 78 11.51 5.18 -4.58
N ALA A 79 10.54 4.47 -5.13
CA ALA A 79 9.55 5.05 -6.02
C ALA A 79 8.75 6.16 -5.33
N VAL A 80 8.30 5.93 -4.09
CA VAL A 80 7.57 6.95 -3.32
C VAL A 80 8.47 8.13 -2.93
N GLY A 81 9.74 7.89 -2.58
CA GLY A 81 10.70 8.98 -2.32
C GLY A 81 10.93 9.85 -3.55
N TYR A 82 11.12 9.24 -4.73
CA TYR A 82 11.26 9.98 -5.98
C TYR A 82 10.00 10.75 -6.37
N TYR A 83 8.83 10.18 -6.07
CA TYR A 83 7.56 10.86 -6.27
C TYR A 83 7.44 12.09 -5.38
N GLU A 84 7.75 11.99 -4.08
CA GLU A 84 7.71 13.12 -3.15
C GLU A 84 8.68 14.25 -3.55
N ASP A 85 9.88 13.88 -4.03
CA ASP A 85 10.89 14.83 -4.53
C ASP A 85 10.49 15.54 -5.84
N GLY A 86 9.31 15.22 -6.41
CA GLY A 86 8.81 15.85 -7.65
C GLY A 86 9.56 15.41 -8.91
N MET A 87 10.21 14.24 -8.87
CA MET A 87 10.94 13.68 -10.02
C MET A 87 10.03 12.88 -10.97
N THR A 88 8.72 13.14 -10.93
CA THR A 88 7.65 12.44 -11.66
C THR A 88 6.77 13.39 -12.48
#